data_AF-A0A953UIZ2-F1
#
_entry.id   AF-A0A953UIZ2-F1
#
_cell.length_a   1.000
_cell.length_b   1.000
_cell.length_c   1.000
_cell.angle_alpha   90.00
_cell.angle_beta   90.00
_cell.angle_gamma   90.00
#
_symmetry.space_group_name_H-M   'P 1'
#
loop_
_entity.id
_entity.type
_entity.pdbx_description
1 polymer ?
#
loop_
_entity_poly.entity_id
_entity_poly.type
_entity_poly.pdbx_seq_one_letter_code
_entity_poly.pdbx_strand_id
1 'polypeptide(L)'
;MRNALSIGLALALAVPILASDDVKQPPTPQIQRGHDLFVKPAKGVACATCHRMGGEGIAIGPDLTTMGTQGTPHVIVMTMHMTMTNYVQSFKTVGGTFPGMLKAKTADDTEVWDLSQMPPALQRLPNKQIISTDRDSTWKHPPASVEYSSQELADLIGYLRWAATGAQKEVKASEVADLK
;
A
#
# COMPACT_ATOMS: atom_id res chain seq x y z
N MET A 1 24.01 67.36 -34.66
CA MET A 1 22.70 67.65 -34.06
C MET A 1 21.79 66.44 -34.25
N ARG A 2 21.18 65.98 -33.15
CA ARG A 2 19.99 65.09 -33.04
C ARG A 2 20.20 63.57 -33.14
N ASN A 3 20.23 62.97 -31.95
CA ASN A 3 19.90 61.59 -31.60
C ASN A 3 18.59 61.11 -32.25
N ALA A 4 18.53 59.81 -32.54
CA ALA A 4 17.29 59.04 -32.43
C ALA A 4 17.63 57.68 -31.82
N LEU A 5 17.30 57.50 -30.53
CA LEU A 5 17.25 56.21 -29.87
C LEU A 5 16.06 55.44 -30.42
N SER A 6 16.31 54.29 -31.04
CA SER A 6 15.26 53.30 -31.36
C SER A 6 14.99 52.46 -30.11
N ILE A 7 13.85 52.71 -29.47
CA ILE A 7 13.33 51.91 -28.36
C ILE A 7 12.77 50.61 -28.95
N GLY A 8 13.47 49.50 -28.75
CA GLY A 8 12.97 48.17 -29.08
C GLY A 8 11.90 47.73 -28.08
N LEU A 9 10.65 47.62 -28.53
CA LEU A 9 9.58 47.01 -27.75
C LEU A 9 9.70 45.49 -27.85
N ALA A 10 10.40 44.88 -26.89
CA ALA A 10 10.42 43.43 -26.75
C ALA A 10 9.08 42.98 -26.13
N LEU A 11 8.19 42.46 -26.97
CA LEU A 11 6.94 41.84 -26.54
C LEU A 11 7.27 40.45 -25.97
N ALA A 12 7.46 40.36 -24.66
CA ALA A 12 7.64 39.08 -23.97
C ALA A 12 6.29 38.32 -23.98
N LEU A 13 6.18 37.32 -24.86
CA LEU A 13 5.11 36.34 -24.84
C LEU A 13 5.24 35.52 -23.54
N ALA A 14 4.40 35.82 -22.56
CA ALA A 14 4.23 34.97 -21.39
C ALA A 14 3.55 33.66 -21.84
N VAL A 15 4.34 32.59 -22.00
CA VAL A 15 3.81 31.24 -22.15
C VAL A 15 3.23 30.85 -20.79
N PRO A 16 1.93 30.57 -20.67
CA PRO A 16 1.39 30.07 -19.41
C PRO A 16 2.01 28.69 -19.18
N ILE A 17 2.83 28.59 -18.13
CA ILE A 17 3.27 27.30 -17.60
C ILE A 17 2.01 26.67 -17.01
N LEU A 18 1.33 25.85 -17.81
CA LEU A 18 0.34 24.92 -17.27
C LEU A 18 1.11 24.03 -16.29
N ALA A 19 0.68 24.04 -15.03
CA ALA A 19 1.18 23.11 -14.03
C ALA A 19 1.09 21.70 -14.61
N SER A 20 2.23 21.06 -14.81
CA SER A 20 2.27 19.65 -15.12
C SER A 20 1.67 18.94 -13.92
N ASP A 21 0.41 18.51 -14.01
CA ASP A 21 -0.05 17.41 -13.15
C ASP A 21 1.03 16.33 -13.25
N ASP A 22 1.49 15.81 -12.10
CA ASP A 22 2.59 14.84 -12.01
C ASP A 22 2.26 13.54 -12.77
N VAL A 23 2.37 13.55 -14.10
CA VAL A 23 2.14 12.39 -14.94
C VAL A 23 3.31 11.45 -14.72
N LYS A 24 3.06 10.43 -13.89
CA LYS A 24 4.00 9.31 -13.69
C LYS A 24 4.34 8.72 -15.05
N GLN A 25 5.64 8.52 -15.29
CA GLN A 25 6.11 7.82 -16.48
C GLN A 25 5.50 6.41 -16.53
N PRO A 26 5.27 5.85 -17.73
CA PRO A 26 4.75 4.49 -17.87
C PRO A 26 5.55 3.47 -17.05
N PRO A 27 4.90 2.39 -16.57
CA PRO A 27 5.59 1.36 -15.80
C PRO A 27 6.62 0.63 -16.67
N THR A 28 7.81 0.40 -16.12
CA THR A 28 8.78 -0.54 -16.71
C THR A 28 8.26 -1.98 -16.64
N PRO A 29 8.88 -2.94 -17.36
CA PRO A 29 8.53 -4.36 -17.22
C PRO A 29 8.62 -4.88 -15.77
N GLN A 30 9.58 -4.41 -14.96
CA GLN A 30 9.65 -4.75 -13.55
C GLN A 30 8.42 -4.25 -12.79
N ILE A 31 8.06 -2.99 -12.98
CA ILE A 31 6.91 -2.37 -12.32
C ILE A 31 5.62 -3.09 -12.70
N GLN A 32 5.46 -3.46 -13.97
CA GLN A 32 4.29 -4.21 -14.43
C GLN A 32 4.19 -5.59 -13.78
N ARG A 33 5.29 -6.34 -13.69
CA ARG A 33 5.30 -7.62 -12.96
C ARG A 33 4.94 -7.45 -11.48
N GLY A 34 5.44 -6.38 -10.85
CA GLY A 34 5.10 -6.04 -9.46
C GLY A 34 3.62 -5.71 -9.27
N HIS A 35 3.04 -4.95 -10.19
CA HIS A 35 1.59 -4.68 -10.22
C HIS A 35 0.79 -5.97 -10.35
N ASP A 36 1.16 -6.85 -11.29
CA ASP A 36 0.49 -8.13 -11.49
C ASP A 36 0.54 -9.01 -10.22
N LEU A 37 1.68 -9.05 -9.53
CA LEU A 37 1.80 -9.72 -8.23
C LEU A 37 0.93 -9.06 -7.15
N PHE A 38 0.80 -7.73 -7.16
CA PHE A 38 0.00 -7.00 -6.18
C PHE A 38 -1.50 -7.31 -6.32
N VAL A 39 -2.02 -7.40 -7.55
CA VAL A 39 -3.46 -7.54 -7.82
C VAL A 39 -3.92 -8.98 -8.07
N LYS A 40 -3.05 -9.86 -8.56
CA LYS A 40 -3.41 -11.24 -8.99
C LYS A 40 -2.22 -12.21 -8.90
N PRO A 41 -1.60 -12.40 -7.73
CA PRO A 41 -0.47 -13.31 -7.60
C PRO A 41 -0.88 -14.75 -7.91
N ALA A 42 0.05 -15.52 -8.47
CA ALA A 42 -0.15 -16.95 -8.72
C ALA A 42 -0.18 -17.81 -7.43
N LYS A 43 0.23 -17.24 -6.30
CA LYS A 43 0.32 -17.89 -4.99
C LYS A 43 -0.09 -16.92 -3.88
N GLY A 44 -0.64 -17.46 -2.80
CA GLY A 44 -1.05 -16.68 -1.64
C GLY A 44 -2.26 -15.79 -1.95
N VAL A 45 -2.42 -14.72 -1.16
CA VAL A 45 -3.51 -13.76 -1.34
C VAL A 45 -2.99 -12.49 -1.99
N ALA A 46 -3.74 -11.96 -2.97
CA ALA A 46 -3.46 -10.67 -3.59
C ALA A 46 -3.35 -9.56 -2.54
N CYS A 47 -2.26 -8.79 -2.58
CA CYS A 47 -2.06 -7.64 -1.69
C CYS A 47 -3.23 -6.65 -1.80
N ALA A 48 -3.75 -6.45 -3.01
CA ALA A 48 -4.90 -5.60 -3.31
C ALA A 48 -6.20 -6.01 -2.59
N THR A 49 -6.29 -7.26 -2.09
CA THR A 49 -7.42 -7.73 -1.26
C THR A 49 -7.59 -6.90 0.00
N CYS A 50 -6.48 -6.43 0.57
CA CYS A 50 -6.49 -5.71 1.84
C CYS A 50 -5.83 -4.33 1.78
N HIS A 51 -4.89 -4.11 0.87
CA HIS A 51 -4.15 -2.86 0.76
C HIS A 51 -4.51 -2.09 -0.49
N ARG A 52 -4.57 -0.76 -0.36
CA ARG A 52 -4.74 0.15 -1.49
C ARG A 52 -3.38 0.66 -1.95
N MET A 53 -3.16 0.66 -3.26
CA MET A 53 -1.96 1.23 -3.88
C MET A 53 -2.27 1.66 -5.32
N GLY A 54 -1.78 2.84 -5.73
CA GLY A 54 -1.94 3.31 -7.12
C GLY A 54 -3.39 3.49 -7.58
N GLY A 55 -4.34 3.65 -6.64
CA GLY A 55 -5.77 3.75 -6.93
C GLY A 55 -6.53 2.41 -6.95
N GLU A 56 -5.82 1.29 -6.86
CA GLU A 56 -6.37 -0.07 -6.85
C GLU A 56 -6.36 -0.70 -5.46
N GLY A 57 -7.21 -1.71 -5.25
CA GLY A 57 -7.34 -2.43 -3.97
C GLY A 57 -8.26 -1.75 -2.95
N ILE A 58 -8.36 -2.37 -1.77
CA ILE A 58 -9.27 -1.97 -0.68
C ILE A 58 -8.44 -1.40 0.48
N ALA A 59 -8.96 -0.42 1.22
CA ALA A 59 -8.31 0.15 2.41
C ALA A 59 -8.73 -0.59 3.70
N ILE A 60 -8.42 -1.88 3.79
CA ILE A 60 -8.64 -2.69 5.01
C ILE A 60 -7.40 -2.63 5.90
N GLY A 61 -6.24 -2.92 5.31
CA GLY A 61 -4.92 -2.72 5.91
C GLY A 61 -4.39 -1.30 5.64
N PRO A 62 -3.24 -0.94 6.26
CA PRO A 62 -2.63 0.36 6.09
C PRO A 62 -2.37 0.75 4.63
N ASP A 63 -2.48 2.04 4.32
CA ASP A 63 -2.06 2.60 3.03
C ASP A 63 -0.55 2.37 2.82
N LEU A 64 -0.18 1.80 1.67
CA LEU A 64 1.20 1.46 1.36
C LEU A 64 2.00 2.62 0.77
N THR A 65 1.40 3.78 0.54
CA THR A 65 2.05 4.96 -0.06
C THR A 65 3.28 5.39 0.73
N THR A 66 3.18 5.48 2.06
CA THR A 66 4.32 5.82 2.93
C THR A 66 5.43 4.78 2.82
N MET A 67 5.06 3.50 2.82
CA MET A 67 6.01 2.40 2.69
C MET A 67 6.71 2.40 1.32
N GLY A 68 5.97 2.66 0.23
CA GLY A 68 6.53 2.82 -1.11
C GLY A 68 7.40 4.08 -1.26
N THR A 69 7.15 5.13 -0.48
CA THR A 69 7.91 6.39 -0.53
C THR A 69 9.20 6.31 0.27
N GLN A 70 9.15 5.75 1.48
CA GLN A 70 10.23 5.85 2.48
C GLN A 70 10.84 4.49 2.87
N GLY A 71 10.17 3.38 2.56
CA GLY A 71 10.61 2.04 2.94
C GLY A 71 11.88 1.62 2.22
N THR A 72 12.86 1.14 2.99
CA THR A 72 13.99 0.38 2.44
C THR A 72 13.49 -1.00 1.99
N PRO A 73 14.17 -1.67 1.04
CA PRO A 73 13.81 -3.03 0.64
C PRO A 73 13.71 -3.98 1.84
N HIS A 74 14.67 -3.88 2.77
CA HIS A 74 14.67 -4.61 4.03
C HIS A 74 13.39 -4.40 4.85
N VAL A 75 13.00 -3.15 5.12
CA VAL A 75 11.81 -2.86 5.93
C VAL A 75 10.54 -3.35 5.25
N ILE A 76 10.43 -3.22 3.92
CA ILE A 76 9.27 -3.69 3.15
C ILE A 76 9.13 -5.21 3.29
N VAL A 77 10.20 -5.95 3.01
CA VAL A 77 10.19 -7.41 3.09
C VAL A 77 9.93 -7.91 4.51
N MET A 78 10.58 -7.32 5.52
CA MET A 78 10.31 -7.67 6.92
C MET A 78 8.86 -7.42 7.31
N THR A 79 8.25 -6.33 6.82
CA THR A 79 6.83 -6.02 7.05
C THR A 79 5.92 -7.05 6.39
N MET A 80 6.27 -7.52 5.18
CA MET A 80 5.54 -8.58 4.50
C MET A 80 5.51 -9.88 5.33
N HIS A 81 6.61 -10.19 6.02
CA HIS A 81 6.73 -11.38 6.85
C HIS A 81 6.30 -11.19 8.32
N MET A 82 5.70 -10.06 8.69
CA MET A 82 5.25 -9.84 10.07
C MET A 82 4.20 -10.87 10.50
N THR A 83 4.52 -11.61 11.56
CA THR A 83 3.64 -12.60 12.20
C THR A 83 2.89 -12.05 13.40
N MET A 84 3.12 -10.79 13.77
CA MET A 84 2.36 -10.05 14.77
C MET A 84 2.21 -8.61 14.29
N THR A 85 0.98 -8.08 14.32
CA THR A 85 0.71 -6.69 13.94
C THR A 85 0.10 -5.93 15.12
N ASN A 86 0.23 -4.60 15.11
CA ASN A 86 -0.41 -3.75 16.13
C ASN A 86 -1.86 -3.40 15.78
N TYR A 87 -2.32 -3.76 14.58
CA TYR A 87 -3.64 -3.37 14.06
C TYR A 87 -4.68 -4.48 14.26
N VAL A 88 -4.25 -5.74 14.20
CA VAL A 88 -5.12 -6.89 14.39
C VAL A 88 -5.36 -7.14 15.88
N GLN A 89 -6.63 -7.22 16.24
CA GLN A 89 -7.11 -7.50 17.58
C GLN A 89 -7.93 -8.80 17.57
N SER A 90 -7.89 -9.52 18.67
CA SER A 90 -8.79 -10.64 18.92
C SER A 90 -10.08 -10.08 19.49
N PHE A 91 -11.19 -10.22 18.75
CA PHE A 91 -12.51 -9.80 19.18
C PHE A 91 -13.24 -10.98 19.79
N LYS A 92 -13.42 -10.96 21.12
CA LYS A 92 -14.25 -11.95 21.81
C LYS A 92 -15.68 -11.45 21.86
N THR A 93 -16.60 -12.21 21.28
CA THR A 93 -18.03 -11.92 21.27
C THR A 93 -18.82 -13.05 21.91
N VAL A 94 -20.13 -12.84 22.09
CA VAL A 94 -21.06 -13.91 22.47
C VAL A 94 -21.10 -15.07 21.47
N GLY A 95 -20.77 -14.83 20.20
CA GLY A 95 -20.77 -15.83 19.13
C GLY A 95 -19.43 -16.54 18.92
N GLY A 96 -18.39 -16.17 19.67
CA GLY A 96 -17.05 -16.72 19.51
C GLY A 96 -15.98 -15.64 19.40
N THR A 97 -14.74 -16.08 19.11
CA THR A 97 -13.57 -15.21 19.00
C THR A 97 -13.04 -15.22 17.57
N PHE A 98 -12.70 -14.06 17.02
CA PHE A 98 -12.10 -13.94 15.69
C PHE A 98 -11.05 -12.82 15.63
N PRO A 99 -10.01 -12.95 14.78
CA PRO A 99 -9.08 -11.86 14.52
C PRO A 99 -9.75 -10.79 13.66
N GLY A 100 -9.63 -9.53 14.04
CA GLY A 100 -10.27 -8.43 13.33
C GLY A 100 -9.45 -7.14 13.33
N MET A 101 -9.75 -6.27 12.36
CA MET A 101 -9.27 -4.89 12.33
C MET A 101 -10.43 -3.93 12.50
N LEU A 102 -10.31 -3.01 13.47
CA LEU A 102 -11.31 -1.98 13.73
C LEU A 102 -11.39 -1.04 12.53
N LYS A 103 -12.58 -0.91 11.93
CA LYS A 103 -12.88 0.09 10.90
C LYS A 103 -13.40 1.37 11.54
N ALA A 104 -14.39 1.27 12.41
CA ALA A 104 -15.00 2.40 13.09
C ALA A 104 -15.68 1.96 14.38
N LYS A 105 -15.86 2.91 15.30
CA LYS A 105 -16.63 2.71 16.53
C LYS A 105 -17.56 3.89 16.75
N THR A 106 -18.79 3.60 17.11
CA THR A 106 -19.83 4.55 17.46
C THR A 106 -20.32 4.28 18.90
N ALA A 107 -21.31 5.06 19.37
CA ALA A 107 -21.90 4.84 20.70
C ALA A 107 -22.55 3.45 20.83
N ASP A 108 -23.19 2.97 19.76
CA ASP A 108 -23.99 1.74 19.80
C ASP A 108 -23.29 0.55 19.12
N ASP A 109 -22.51 0.81 18.07
CA ASP A 109 -21.92 -0.23 17.22
C ASP A 109 -20.41 -0.08 17.02
N THR A 110 -19.76 -1.22 16.78
CA THR A 110 -18.38 -1.34 16.33
C THR A 110 -18.36 -2.04 14.97
N GLU A 111 -17.72 -1.41 13.97
CA GLU A 111 -17.47 -1.97 12.65
C GLU A 111 -16.07 -2.60 12.61
N VAL A 112 -15.99 -3.88 12.23
CA VAL A 112 -14.76 -4.68 12.25
C VAL A 112 -14.63 -5.44 10.94
N TRP A 113 -13.44 -5.42 10.33
CA TRP A 113 -13.08 -6.37 9.29
C TRP A 113 -12.70 -7.69 9.93
N ASP A 114 -13.50 -8.74 9.73
CA ASP A 114 -13.21 -10.10 10.19
C ASP A 114 -12.15 -10.74 9.29
N LEU A 115 -10.98 -11.01 9.88
CA LEU A 115 -9.81 -11.57 9.22
C LEU A 115 -9.71 -13.10 9.34
N SER A 116 -10.75 -13.77 9.86
CA SER A 116 -10.83 -15.23 9.88
C SER A 116 -11.08 -15.84 8.50
N GLN A 117 -11.46 -15.01 7.53
CA GLN A 117 -11.74 -15.39 6.14
C GLN A 117 -11.09 -14.41 5.15
N MET A 118 -10.88 -14.90 3.92
CA MET A 118 -10.34 -14.10 2.82
C MET A 118 -11.29 -14.14 1.62
N PRO A 119 -11.74 -13.00 1.07
CA PRO A 119 -11.49 -11.64 1.57
C PRO A 119 -12.14 -11.36 2.93
N PRO A 120 -11.59 -10.43 3.73
CA PRO A 120 -12.21 -10.05 5.01
C PRO A 120 -13.64 -9.56 4.84
N ALA A 121 -14.53 -9.98 5.73
CA ALA A 121 -15.91 -9.53 5.75
C ALA A 121 -16.08 -8.34 6.70
N LEU A 122 -16.84 -7.32 6.30
CA LEU A 122 -17.21 -6.24 7.21
C LEU A 122 -18.34 -6.72 8.13
N GLN A 123 -18.07 -6.78 9.42
CA GLN A 123 -19.06 -7.01 10.46
C GLN A 123 -19.43 -5.71 11.16
N ARG A 124 -20.72 -5.52 11.44
CA ARG A 124 -21.23 -4.47 12.33
C ARG A 124 -21.80 -5.14 13.57
N LEU A 125 -21.12 -4.94 14.70
CA LEU A 125 -21.45 -5.57 15.97
C LEU A 125 -21.98 -4.52 16.95
N PRO A 126 -23.17 -4.71 17.54
CA PRO A 126 -23.58 -3.92 18.70
C PRO A 126 -22.53 -4.03 19.80
N ASN A 127 -22.15 -2.91 20.42
CA ASN A 127 -21.10 -2.84 21.43
C ASN A 127 -21.33 -3.84 22.58
N LYS A 128 -22.58 -4.09 22.96
CA LYS A 128 -22.99 -5.07 23.98
C LYS A 128 -22.68 -6.54 23.63
N GLN A 129 -22.42 -6.86 22.36
CA GLN A 129 -22.05 -8.21 21.93
C GLN A 129 -20.54 -8.46 22.03
N ILE A 130 -19.73 -7.41 22.20
CA ILE A 130 -18.28 -7.50 22.37
C ILE A 130 -17.98 -7.68 23.86
N ILE A 131 -17.39 -8.82 24.21
CA ILE A 131 -17.00 -9.17 25.58
C ILE A 131 -15.63 -8.57 25.91
N SER A 132 -14.66 -8.73 25.01
CA SER A 132 -13.33 -8.12 25.13
C SER A 132 -12.69 -7.93 23.76
N THR A 133 -11.69 -7.05 23.72
CA THR A 133 -10.77 -6.85 22.59
C THR A 133 -9.36 -6.91 23.13
N ASP A 134 -8.58 -7.85 22.63
CA ASP A 134 -7.21 -8.07 23.06
C ASP A 134 -6.27 -7.98 21.85
N ARG A 135 -4.97 -7.75 22.08
CA ARG A 135 -4.00 -7.82 20.98
C ARG A 135 -3.99 -9.23 20.40
N ASP A 136 -4.04 -9.35 19.07
CA ASP A 136 -3.86 -10.64 18.43
C ASP A 136 -2.36 -10.96 18.26
N SER A 137 -1.97 -12.18 18.67
CA SER A 137 -0.61 -12.70 18.55
C SER A 137 -0.50 -13.96 17.68
N THR A 138 -1.63 -14.39 17.08
CA THR A 138 -1.73 -15.65 16.33
C THR A 138 -1.89 -15.41 14.83
N TRP A 139 -2.62 -14.35 14.46
CA TRP A 139 -2.86 -13.96 13.08
C TRP A 139 -1.55 -13.51 12.41
N LYS A 140 -1.33 -14.01 11.20
CA LYS A 140 -0.14 -13.68 10.39
C LYS A 140 -0.56 -12.91 9.15
N HIS A 141 0.26 -11.93 8.76
CA HIS A 141 0.07 -11.21 7.51
C HIS A 141 0.09 -12.20 6.33
N PRO A 142 -0.92 -12.23 5.43
CA PRO A 142 -1.07 -13.31 4.45
C PRO A 142 0.17 -13.57 3.56
N PRO A 143 0.95 -12.56 3.15
CA PRO A 143 2.22 -12.80 2.44
C PRO A 143 3.22 -13.70 3.18
N ALA A 144 3.15 -13.81 4.51
CA ALA A 144 3.99 -14.73 5.28
C ALA A 144 3.62 -16.23 5.09
N SER A 145 2.51 -16.54 4.41
CA SER A 145 2.09 -17.92 4.12
C SER A 145 2.68 -18.50 2.84
N VAL A 146 3.38 -17.69 2.05
CA VAL A 146 3.99 -18.11 0.78
C VAL A 146 5.41 -17.58 0.67
N GLU A 147 6.26 -18.32 -0.03
CA GLU A 147 7.63 -17.88 -0.32
C GLU A 147 7.67 -17.06 -1.61
N TYR A 148 8.09 -15.81 -1.52
CA TYR A 148 8.41 -14.98 -2.67
C TYR A 148 9.90 -15.09 -3.02
N SER A 149 10.20 -15.26 -4.30
CA SER A 149 11.56 -15.20 -4.82
C SER A 149 12.11 -13.77 -4.73
N SER A 150 13.43 -13.64 -4.82
CA SER A 150 14.10 -12.33 -4.75
C SER A 150 13.63 -11.43 -5.89
N GLN A 151 13.34 -12.02 -7.04
CA GLN A 151 12.83 -11.28 -8.20
C GLN A 151 11.40 -10.79 -7.95
N GLU A 152 10.52 -11.63 -7.40
CA GLU A 152 9.15 -11.22 -7.07
C GLU A 152 9.12 -10.12 -6.01
N LEU A 153 9.96 -10.22 -4.97
CA LEU A 153 10.11 -9.18 -3.96
C LEU A 153 10.63 -7.86 -4.57
N ALA A 154 11.63 -7.93 -5.43
CA ALA A 154 12.17 -6.76 -6.11
C ALA A 154 11.11 -6.11 -7.04
N ASP A 155 10.35 -6.92 -7.76
CA ASP A 155 9.27 -6.45 -8.63
C ASP A 155 8.16 -5.77 -7.83
N LEU A 156 7.71 -6.37 -6.72
CA LEU A 156 6.74 -5.77 -5.79
C LEU A 156 7.23 -4.41 -5.25
N ILE A 157 8.49 -4.32 -4.79
CA ILE A 157 9.06 -3.07 -4.28
C ILE A 157 9.14 -2.02 -5.39
N GLY A 158 9.52 -2.43 -6.61
CA GLY A 158 9.53 -1.55 -7.78
C GLY A 158 8.15 -0.95 -8.05
N TYR A 159 7.10 -1.77 -8.00
CA TYR A 159 5.72 -1.31 -8.13
C TYR A 159 5.31 -0.36 -7.00
N LEU A 160 5.57 -0.69 -5.73
CA LEU A 160 5.20 0.18 -4.61
C LEU A 160 5.86 1.56 -4.71
N ARG A 161 7.14 1.61 -5.11
CA ARG A 161 7.86 2.87 -5.30
C ARG A 161 7.30 3.69 -6.46
N TRP A 162 7.05 3.04 -7.60
CA TRP A 162 6.47 3.71 -8.75
C TRP A 162 5.06 4.24 -8.46
N ALA A 163 4.20 3.42 -7.86
CA ALA A 163 2.84 3.84 -7.56
C ALA A 163 2.80 4.98 -6.52
N ALA A 164 3.77 5.01 -5.58
CA ALA A 164 3.89 6.08 -4.58
C ALA A 164 4.39 7.39 -5.20
N THR A 165 5.52 7.37 -5.91
CA THR A 165 6.26 8.58 -6.28
C THR A 165 6.58 8.72 -7.77
N GLY A 166 6.23 7.72 -8.58
CA GLY A 166 6.63 7.64 -9.99
C GLY A 166 8.06 7.16 -10.21
N ALA A 167 8.74 6.67 -9.16
CA ALA A 167 10.11 6.20 -9.25
C ALA A 167 10.28 5.10 -10.32
N GLN A 168 11.31 5.23 -11.15
CA GLN A 168 11.63 4.31 -12.26
C GLN A 168 12.90 3.50 -12.01
N LYS A 169 13.61 3.75 -10.90
CA LYS A 169 14.86 3.07 -10.58
C LYS A 169 14.58 1.59 -10.34
N GLU A 170 15.26 0.74 -11.10
CA GLU A 170 15.20 -0.71 -10.93
C GLU A 170 15.64 -1.13 -9.52
N VAL A 171 14.90 -2.07 -8.95
CA VAL A 171 15.26 -2.78 -7.73
C VAL A 171 15.87 -4.11 -8.14
N LYS A 172 17.12 -4.37 -7.77
CA LYS A 172 17.79 -5.62 -8.15
C LYS A 172 17.41 -6.73 -7.19
N ALA A 173 17.24 -7.95 -7.71
CA ALA A 173 17.01 -9.14 -6.89
C ALA A 173 18.12 -9.35 -5.83
N SER A 174 19.36 -8.93 -6.12
CA SER A 174 20.47 -8.97 -5.16
C SER A 174 20.29 -8.05 -3.95
N GLU A 175 19.49 -6.99 -4.06
CA GLU A 175 19.21 -6.06 -2.93
C GLU A 175 18.25 -6.69 -1.90
N VAL A 176 17.61 -7.80 -2.25
CA VAL A 176 16.62 -8.49 -1.41
C VAL A 176 16.90 -9.98 -1.23
N ALA A 177 18.06 -10.46 -1.72
CA ALA A 177 18.37 -11.89 -1.75
C ALA A 177 18.45 -12.51 -0.35
N ASP A 178 19.01 -11.76 0.61
CA ASP A 178 19.22 -12.21 1.99
C ASP A 178 18.03 -11.93 2.92
N LEU A 179 16.88 -11.53 2.35
CA LEU A 179 15.70 -11.08 3.10
C LEU A 179 14.55 -12.11 3.12
N LYS A 180 14.76 -13.29 2.54
CA LYS A 180 13.76 -14.36 2.50
C LYS A 180 13.72 -15.16 3.79
#